data_AF-A0AAP3E2G6-F1
#
_entry.id   AF-A0AAP3E2G6-F1
#
_cell.length_a   1.000
_cell.length_b   1.000
_cell.length_c   1.000
_cell.angle_alpha   90.00
_cell.angle_beta   90.00
_cell.angle_gamma   90.00
#
_symmetry.space_group_name_H-M   'P 1'
#
loop_
_entity.id
_entity.type
_entity.pdbx_description
1 polymer ?
#
loop_
_entity_poly.entity_id
_entity_poly.type
_entity_poly.pdbx_seq_one_letter_code
_entity_poly.pdbx_strand_id
1 'polypeptide(L)' 'MSRTTYQCTCGARIRFKQDLEKESSGVVPNWTCRDCGTPVPGQTAEKIRHQHPS' A
#
# COMPACT_ATOMS: atom_id res chain seq x y z
N MET A 1 11.13 -15.07 -4.34
CA MET A 1 9.78 -14.45 -4.32
C MET A 1 9.85 -13.10 -5.02
N SER A 2 8.95 -12.80 -5.94
CA SER A 2 8.94 -11.54 -6.70
C SER A 2 8.43 -10.39 -5.83
N ARG A 3 9.22 -9.32 -5.73
CA ARG A 3 8.84 -8.12 -4.97
C ARG A 3 7.67 -7.43 -5.66
N THR A 4 6.56 -7.26 -4.95
CA THR A 4 5.41 -6.48 -5.40
C THR A 4 5.73 -4.99 -5.25
N THR A 5 5.54 -4.25 -6.33
CA THR A 5 5.72 -2.80 -6.39
C THR A 5 4.47 -2.22 -6.99
N TYR A 6 3.93 -1.16 -6.39
CA TYR A 6 2.79 -0.44 -6.94
C TYR A 6 3.17 1.02 -7.18
N GLN A 7 2.87 1.51 -8.37
CA GLN A 7 3.05 2.91 -8.70
C GLN A 7 1.73 3.62 -8.49
N CYS A 8 1.72 4.55 -7.54
CA CYS A 8 0.57 5.40 -7.29
C CYS A 8 0.41 6.41 -8.44
N THR A 9 -0.82 6.87 -8.68
CA THR A 9 -1.14 7.89 -9.70
C THR A 9 -0.47 9.23 -9.42
N CYS A 10 -0.15 9.53 -8.15
CA CYS A 10 0.62 10.71 -7.76
C CYS A 10 2.13 10.57 -8.03
N GLY A 11 2.59 9.43 -8.57
CA GLY A 11 4.00 9.16 -8.88
C GLY A 11 4.78 8.45 -7.77
N ALA A 12 4.21 8.32 -6.57
CA ALA A 12 4.84 7.60 -5.45
C ALA A 12 4.98 6.10 -5.75
N ARG A 13 6.10 5.49 -5.33
CA ARG A 13 6.35 4.04 -5.44
C ARG A 13 6.13 3.37 -4.11
N ILE A 14 5.02 2.63 -4.00
CA ILE A 14 4.67 1.85 -2.83
C ILE A 14 5.36 0.49 -2.94
N ARG A 15 6.27 0.23 -2.00
CA ARG A 15 7.12 -0.96 -1.98
C ARG A 15 6.93 -1.76 -0.71
N PHE A 16 6.61 -1.09 0.38
CA PHE A 16 6.48 -1.70 1.69
C PHE A 16 5.32 -1.10 2.48
N LYS A 17 5.00 -1.73 3.61
CA LYS A 17 3.99 -1.26 4.56
C LYS A 17 4.15 0.22 4.96
N GLN A 18 5.39 0.72 5.06
CA GLN A 18 5.67 2.12 5.45
C GLN A 18 5.23 3.18 4.42
N ASP A 19 5.01 2.76 3.18
CA ASP A 19 4.50 3.60 2.08
C ASP A 19 2.96 3.55 2.00
N LEU A 20 2.34 2.69 2.82
CA LEU A 20 0.90 2.55 2.96
C LEU A 20 0.43 3.22 4.25
N GLU A 21 -0.72 3.86 4.19
CA GLU A 21 -1.45 4.35 5.33
C GLU A 21 -2.75 3.55 5.48
N LYS A 22 -3.12 3.23 6.73
CA LYS A 22 -4.34 2.48 7.01
C LYS A 22 -5.47 3.49 7.27
N GLU A 23 -6.41 3.56 6.36
CA GLU A 23 -7.64 4.31 6.59
C GLU A 23 -8.56 3.47 7.50
N SER A 24 -8.97 4.06 8.62
CA SER A 24 -9.75 3.37 9.67
C SER A 24 -11.27 3.40 9.43
N SER A 25 -11.70 3.90 8.26
CA SER A 25 -13.09 4.08 7.89
C SER A 25 -13.68 2.80 7.30
N GLY A 26 -13.95 1.78 8.12
CA GLY A 26 -14.72 0.60 7.70
C GLY A 26 -14.41 -0.70 8.42
N VAL A 27 -15.26 -1.71 8.18
CA VAL A 27 -15.09 -3.09 8.67
C VAL A 27 -13.90 -3.79 8.00
N VAL A 28 -13.53 -3.36 6.79
CA VAL A 28 -12.37 -3.85 6.05
C VAL A 28 -11.22 -2.86 6.12
N PRO A 29 -9.96 -3.32 6.26
CA PRO A 29 -8.80 -2.43 6.25
C PRO A 29 -8.65 -1.83 4.85
N ASN A 30 -8.97 -0.54 4.72
CA ASN A 30 -8.69 0.22 3.51
C ASN A 30 -7.27 0.79 3.61
N TRP A 31 -6.49 0.65 2.54
CA TRP A 31 -5.11 1.10 2.50
C TRP A 31 -4.97 2.19 1.46
N THR A 32 -4.32 3.28 1.84
CA THR A 32 -4.07 4.43 0.98
C THR A 32 -2.57 4.64 0.81
N CYS A 33 -2.19 5.37 -0.24
CA CYS A 33 -0.83 5.83 -0.42
C CYS A 33 -0.53 6.87 0.65
N ARG A 34 0.57 6.71 1.38
CA ARG A 34 0.97 7.64 2.44
C ARG A 34 1.26 9.05 1.92
N ASP A 35 1.77 9.19 0.70
CA ASP A 35 2.15 10.49 0.13
C ASP A 35 0.94 11.33 -0.30
N CYS A 36 -0.09 10.72 -0.87
CA CYS A 36 -1.18 11.45 -1.53
C CYS A 36 -2.59 10.99 -1.15
N GLY A 37 -2.71 10.00 -0.25
CA GLY A 37 -4.00 9.49 0.22
C GLY A 37 -4.78 8.65 -0.80
N THR A 38 -4.25 8.44 -2.01
CA THR A 38 -4.94 7.66 -3.05
C THR A 38 -5.19 6.22 -2.58
N PRO A 39 -6.41 5.69 -2.74
CA PRO A 39 -6.72 4.31 -2.36
C PRO A 39 -5.88 3.32 -3.17
N VAL A 40 -5.27 2.36 -2.46
CA VAL A 40 -4.48 1.27 -3.02
C VAL A 40 -5.35 0.02 -3.07
N PRO A 41 -5.39 -0.72 -4.19
CA PRO A 41 -6.17 -1.94 -4.27
C PRO A 41 -5.81 -2.92 -3.15
N GLY A 42 -6.81 -3.44 -2.44
CA GLY A 42 -6.61 -4.27 -1.24
C GLY A 42 -5.70 -5.48 -1.48
N GLN A 43 -5.80 -6.17 -2.63
CA GLN A 43 -4.91 -7.28 -2.97
C GLN A 43 -3.43 -6.85 -3.09
N THR A 44 -3.19 -5.67 -3.66
CA THR A 44 -1.85 -5.11 -3.82
C THR A 44 -1.31 -4.64 -2.48
N ALA A 45 -2.14 -3.95 -1.68
CA ALA A 45 -1.78 -3.53 -0.34
C ALA A 45 -1.47 -4.73 0.58
N GLU A 46 -2.24 -5.81 0.48
CA GLU A 46 -2.02 -7.06 1.22
C GLU A 46 -0.67 -7.68 0.85
N LYS A 47 -0.34 -7.79 -0.44
CA LYS A 47 1.00 -8.24 -0.85
C LYS A 47 2.08 -7.33 -0.29
N ILE A 48 1.93 -6.01 -0.42
CA ILE A 48 2.94 -5.03 -0.01
C ILE A 48 3.16 -5.00 1.50
N ARG A 49 2.12 -5.14 2.32
CA ARG A 49 2.27 -5.12 3.79
C ARG A 49 3.00 -6.35 4.33
N HIS A 50 2.89 -7.49 3.65
CA HIS A 50 3.59 -8.73 4.01
C HIS A 50 5.04 -8.74 3.50
N GLN A 51 5.42 -7.76 2.68
CA GLN A 51 6.81 -7.58 2.30
C GLN A 51 7.56 -6.86 3.41
N HIS A 52 8.57 -7.54 3.94
CA HIS A 52 9.51 -6.98 4.88
C HIS A 52 10.79 -6.58 4.14
N PRO A 53 11.38 -5.40 4.42
CA PRO A 53 12.77 -5.14 4.06
C PRO A 53 13.65 -6.13 4.84
N SER A 54 14.46 -6.93 4.13
CA SER A 54 15.52 -7.77 4.72
C SER A 54 16.71 -6.93 5.15
#